data_AF-A0A177G5V3-F1
#
_entry.id   AF-A0A177G5V3-F1
#
_cell.length_a   1.000
_cell.length_b   1.000
_cell.length_c   1.000
_cell.angle_alpha   90.00
_cell.angle_beta   90.00
_cell.angle_gamma   90.00
#
_symmetry.space_group_name_H-M   'P 1'
#
loop_
_entity.id
_entity.type
_entity.pdbx_description
1 polymer ?
#
loop_
_entity_poly.entity_id
_entity_poly.type
_entity_poly.pdbx_seq_one_letter_code
_entity_poly.pdbx_strand_id
1 'polypeptide(L)'
;MPDAKTVWLCQKRLTEAGAIDDLFNCFNATLRNAGYLPMSGQILDATLVAAPKQRNTNAEKADLREGLIPQDWQDKPSKLSHKDRPGH
;
A
#
# COMPACT_ATOMS: atom_id res chain seq x y z
N MET A 1 6.50 1.63 3.15
CA MET A 1 5.77 2.42 4.17
C MET A 1 5.68 3.83 3.62
N PRO A 2 4.47 4.36 3.35
CA PRO A 2 4.31 5.73 2.89
C PRO A 2 4.80 6.70 3.96
N ASP A 3 5.44 7.79 3.54
CA ASP A 3 5.89 8.85 4.43
C ASP A 3 4.69 9.64 4.99
N ALA A 4 4.89 10.33 6.12
CA ALA A 4 3.86 11.14 6.79
C ALA A 4 3.22 12.16 5.84
N LYS A 5 3.99 12.75 4.91
CA LYS A 5 3.47 13.71 3.94
C LYS A 5 2.53 13.06 2.93
N THR A 6 2.82 11.82 2.53
CA THR A 6 1.97 11.04 1.61
C THR A 6 0.65 10.66 2.27
N VAL A 7 0.68 10.28 3.55
CA VAL A 7 -0.53 9.98 4.33
C VAL A 7 -1.39 11.24 4.50
N TRP A 8 -0.75 12.37 4.84
CA TRP A 8 -1.45 13.65 4.98
C TRP A 8 -2.12 14.11 3.68
N LEU A 9 -1.42 14.00 2.55
CA LEU A 9 -1.98 14.40 1.25
C LEU A 9 -3.17 13.51 0.85
N CYS A 10 -3.11 12.22 1.15
CA CYS A 10 -4.22 11.29 0.95
C CYS A 10 -5.44 11.70 1.77
N GLN A 11 -5.25 11.93 3.07
CA GLN A 11 -6.31 12.39 3.96
C GLN A 11 -6.94 13.70 3.45
N LYS A 12 -6.10 14.69 3.11
CA LYS A 12 -6.56 15.99 2.61
C LYS A 12 -7.43 15.84 1.36
N ARG A 13 -6.99 15.04 0.39
CA ARG A 13 -7.76 14.79 -0.85
C ARG A 13 -9.10 14.10 -0.59
N LEU A 14 -9.12 13.16 0.36
CA LEU A 14 -10.37 12.47 0.75
C LEU A 14 -11.35 13.43 1.44
N THR A 15 -10.85 14.33 2.29
CA THR A 15 -11.66 15.38 2.92
C THR A 15 -12.19 16.38 1.89
N GLU A 16 -11.34 16.87 0.98
CA GLU A 16 -11.74 17.81 -0.08
C GLU A 16 -12.78 17.21 -1.03
N ALA A 17 -12.69 15.91 -1.31
CA ALA A 17 -13.66 15.19 -2.13
C ALA A 17 -14.97 14.84 -1.38
N GLY A 18 -15.06 15.10 -0.08
CA GLY A 18 -16.21 14.68 0.75
C GLY A 18 -16.41 13.16 0.81
N ALA A 19 -15.40 12.37 0.43
CA ALA A 19 -15.52 10.93 0.23
C ALA A 19 -15.23 10.10 1.49
N ILE A 20 -14.89 10.76 2.60
CA ILE A 20 -14.55 10.09 3.87
C ILE A 20 -15.74 9.24 4.35
N ASP A 21 -16.94 9.82 4.43
CA ASP A 21 -18.13 9.13 4.94
C ASP A 21 -18.54 7.94 4.07
N ASP A 22 -18.54 8.11 2.74
CA ASP A 22 -18.86 7.03 1.81
C ASP A 22 -17.85 5.89 1.87
N LEU A 23 -16.56 6.21 2.01
CA LEU A 23 -15.50 5.23 2.19
C LEU A 23 -15.68 4.44 3.49
N PHE A 24 -15.99 5.11 4.59
CA PHE A 24 -16.25 4.47 5.87
C PHE A 24 -17.53 3.63 5.84
N ASN A 25 -18.58 4.08 5.15
CA ASN A 25 -19.81 3.30 4.97
C ASN A 25 -19.55 2.02 4.17
N CYS A 26 -18.82 2.11 3.06
CA CYS A 26 -18.43 0.95 2.26
C CYS A 26 -17.56 -0.04 3.05
N PHE A 27 -16.59 0.49 3.81
CA PHE A 27 -15.74 -0.31 4.69
C PHE A 27 -16.56 -1.02 5.78
N ASN A 28 -17.44 -0.30 6.46
CA ASN A 28 -18.35 -0.86 7.45
C ASN A 28 -19.28 -1.92 6.83
N ALA A 29 -19.83 -1.68 5.64
CA ALA A 29 -20.66 -2.67 4.95
C ALA A 29 -19.88 -3.96 4.64
N THR A 30 -18.60 -3.84 4.25
CA THR A 30 -17.71 -4.97 4.01
C THR A 30 -17.43 -5.76 5.28
N LEU A 31 -17.14 -5.06 6.39
CA LEU A 31 -16.96 -5.69 7.70
C LEU A 31 -18.24 -6.42 8.16
N ARG A 32 -19.40 -5.77 8.02
CA ARG A 32 -20.70 -6.36 8.34
C ARG A 32 -20.97 -7.62 7.52
N ASN A 33 -20.72 -7.58 6.22
CA ASN A 33 -20.92 -8.72 5.33
C ASN A 33 -19.99 -9.90 5.67
N ALA A 34 -18.78 -9.61 6.13
CA ALA A 34 -17.83 -10.62 6.59
C ALA A 34 -18.09 -11.11 8.04
N GLY A 35 -19.17 -10.66 8.68
CA GLY A 35 -19.54 -11.06 10.05
C GLY A 35 -18.84 -10.28 11.16
N TYR A 36 -17.99 -9.31 10.81
CA TYR A 36 -17.35 -8.39 11.74
C TYR A 36 -18.28 -7.20 12.01
N LEU A 37 -19.39 -7.46 12.70
CA LEU A 37 -20.27 -6.42 13.25
C LEU A 37 -19.83 -6.12 14.68
N PRO A 38 -18.98 -5.09 14.93
CA PRO A 38 -18.85 -4.58 16.27
C PRO A 38 -20.18 -3.95 16.64
N MET A 39 -20.97 -4.64 17.47
CA MET A 39 -22.12 -4.02 18.13
C MET A 39 -21.57 -2.88 18.97
N SER A 40 -22.22 -1.71 18.89
CA SER A 40 -21.75 -0.42 19.42
C SER A 40 -20.95 -0.57 20.73
N GLY A 41 -19.63 -0.34 20.66
CA GLY A 41 -18.71 -0.46 21.80
C GLY A 41 -17.68 -1.59 21.73
N GLN A 42 -17.73 -2.48 20.74
CA GLN A 42 -16.70 -3.50 20.54
C GLN A 42 -15.48 -2.94 19.79
N ILE A 43 -14.31 -3.06 20.42
CA ILE A 43 -13.00 -2.80 19.79
C ILE A 43 -12.66 -4.03 18.93
N LEU A 44 -12.56 -3.85 17.62
CA LEU A 44 -12.05 -4.87 16.71
C LEU A 44 -10.52 -4.86 16.79
N ASP A 45 -9.91 -5.96 17.23
CA ASP A 45 -8.45 -6.12 17.18
C ASP A 45 -8.01 -6.31 15.72
N ALA A 46 -7.67 -5.22 15.05
CA ALA A 46 -7.19 -5.23 13.68
C ALA A 46 -5.66 -5.26 13.68
N THR A 47 -5.07 -6.42 13.38
CA THR A 47 -3.63 -6.52 13.18
C THR A 47 -3.25 -5.91 11.82
N LEU A 48 -2.53 -4.80 11.83
CA LEU A 48 -1.93 -4.24 10.61
C LEU A 48 -0.83 -5.19 10.11
N VAL A 49 -1.12 -6.00 9.10
CA VAL A 49 -0.12 -6.86 8.47
C VAL A 49 0.87 -5.98 7.71
N ALA A 50 2.14 -6.00 8.13
CA ALA A 50 3.19 -5.28 7.44
C ALA A 50 3.31 -5.80 6.00
N ALA A 51 3.24 -4.89 5.03
CA ALA A 51 3.53 -5.22 3.63
C ALA A 51 4.93 -5.87 3.55
N PRO A 52 5.12 -6.91 2.72
CA PRO A 52 6.40 -7.60 2.60
C PRO A 52 7.54 -6.61 2.34
N LYS A 53 8.53 -6.56 3.24
CA LYS A 53 9.66 -5.63 3.11
C LYS A 53 10.57 -6.11 1.98
N GLN A 54 10.31 -5.62 0.78
CA GLN A 54 11.12 -5.95 -0.38
C GLN A 54 12.52 -5.33 -0.27
N ARG A 55 13.56 -6.16 -0.14
CA ARG A 55 14.97 -5.75 -0.27
C ARG A 55 15.46 -5.98 -1.71
N ASN A 56 16.17 -5.00 -2.27
CA ASN A 56 17.05 -5.22 -3.42
C ASN A 56 18.41 -5.71 -2.90
N THR A 57 19.01 -6.68 -3.59
CA THR A 57 20.40 -7.09 -3.35
C THR A 57 21.37 -5.99 -3.80
N ASN A 58 22.62 -6.05 -3.36
CA ASN A 58 23.61 -5.03 -3.72
C ASN A 58 23.95 -5.03 -5.22
N ALA A 59 23.89 -6.19 -5.88
CA ALA A 59 24.03 -6.31 -7.34
C ALA A 59 22.86 -5.63 -8.06
N GLU A 60 21.61 -5.94 -7.67
CA GLU A 60 20.42 -5.27 -8.22
C GLU A 60 20.47 -3.74 -8.01
N LYS A 61 21.03 -3.26 -6.90
CA LYS A 61 21.22 -1.82 -6.65
C LYS A 61 22.30 -1.19 -7.52
N ALA A 62 23.34 -1.92 -7.90
CA ALA A 62 24.39 -1.43 -8.78
C ALA A 62 23.83 -1.25 -10.20
N ASP A 63 23.12 -2.27 -10.71
CA ASP A 63 22.46 -2.21 -12.02
C ASP A 63 21.46 -1.06 -12.09
N LEU A 64 20.61 -0.88 -11.07
CA LEU A 64 19.65 0.22 -11.00
C LEU A 64 20.31 1.60 -10.94
N ARG A 65 21.51 1.72 -10.34
CA ARG A 65 22.29 2.97 -10.32
C ARG A 65 22.84 3.32 -11.70
N GLU A 66 23.11 2.32 -12.53
CA GLU A 66 23.53 2.47 -13.92
C GLU A 66 22.35 2.61 -14.89
N GLY A 67 21.11 2.65 -14.38
CA GLY A 67 19.89 2.73 -15.18
C GLY A 67 19.51 1.42 -15.87
N LEU A 68 20.15 0.31 -15.49
CA LEU A 68 19.90 -1.01 -16.03
C LEU A 68 18.85 -1.75 -15.18
N ILE A 69 17.96 -2.47 -15.86
CA ILE A 69 17.00 -3.37 -15.20
C ILE A 69 17.70 -4.73 -15.00
N PRO A 70 17.84 -5.23 -13.75
CA PRO A 70 18.46 -6.52 -13.50
C PRO A 70 17.76 -7.63 -14.31
N GLN A 71 18.54 -8.51 -14.97
CA GLN A 71 17.96 -9.63 -15.74
C GLN A 71 17.06 -10.52 -14.87
N ASP A 72 17.43 -10.72 -13.61
CA ASP A 72 16.66 -11.46 -12.59
C ASP A 72 15.25 -10.91 -12.33
N TRP A 73 14.94 -9.71 -12.81
CA TRP A 73 13.62 -9.08 -12.70
C TRP A 73 12.75 -9.30 -13.92
N GLN A 74 13.34 -9.53 -15.10
CA GLN A 74 12.60 -9.71 -16.35
C GLN A 74 11.69 -10.95 -16.29
N ASP A 75 12.14 -12.01 -15.61
CA ASP A 75 11.39 -13.26 -15.47
C ASP A 75 10.36 -13.24 -14.31
N LYS A 76 10.22 -12.11 -13.59
CA LYS A 76 9.36 -12.00 -12.39
C LYS A 76 8.43 -10.78 -12.47
N PRO A 77 7.28 -10.89 -13.16
CA PRO A 77 6.35 -9.77 -13.35
C PRO A 77 5.78 -9.23 -12.03
N SER A 78 5.57 -10.09 -11.03
CA SER A 78 5.13 -9.69 -9.68
C SER A 78 6.19 -8.88 -8.93
N LYS A 79 7.48 -9.15 -9.20
CA LYS A 79 8.60 -8.41 -8.61
C LYS A 79 8.74 -7.05 -9.28
N LEU A 80 8.52 -6.97 -10.60
CA LEU A 80 8.51 -5.71 -11.37
C LEU A 80 7.42 -4.73 -10.91
N SER A 81 6.18 -5.19 -10.68
CA SER A 81 5.08 -4.32 -10.27
C SER A 81 5.25 -3.67 -8.90
N HIS A 82 6.13 -4.21 -8.05
CA HIS A 82 6.34 -3.74 -6.68
C HIS A 82 7.62 -2.91 -6.54
N LYS A 83 8.38 -2.71 -7.63
CA LYS A 83 9.62 -1.94 -7.64
C LYS A 83 9.41 -0.60 -8.33
N ASP A 84 9.72 0.47 -7.60
CA ASP A 84 9.83 1.81 -8.17
C ASP A 84 11.01 1.82 -9.13
N ARG A 85 10.70 2.01 -10.42
CA ARG A 85 11.70 2.20 -11.46
C ARG A 85 12.12 3.68 -11.43
N PRO A 86 13.42 4.00 -11.53
CA PRO A 86 13.81 5.35 -11.92
C PRO A 86 13.18 5.63 -13.29
N GLY A 87 12.27 6.59 -13.33
CA GLY A 87 11.67 7.07 -14.58
C GLY A 87 12.73 7.72 -15.44
N HIS A 88 12.55 7.61 -16.76
CA HIS A 88 13.37 8.27 -17.76
C HIS A 88 13.35 9.80 -17.59
#